data_AF-A0A8T0DJU5-F1
#
_entry.id   AF-A0A8T0DJU5-F1
#
_cell.length_a   1.000
_cell.length_b   1.000
_cell.length_c   1.000
_cell.angle_alpha   90.00
_cell.angle_beta   90.00
_cell.angle_gamma   90.00
#
_symmetry.space_group_name_H-M   'P 1'
#
loop_
_entity.id
_entity.type
_entity.pdbx_description
1 polymer ?
#
loop_
_entity_poly.entity_id
_entity_poly.type
_entity_poly.pdbx_seq_one_letter_code
_entity_poly.pdbx_strand_id
1 'polypeptide(L)'
;MRFRFQTVTCFVLIALHVHSKPHSEAKSREEIEHFADDPERHDVNFDHTAFLGSEAAKEYAKLTPEQSREKLKEIVRKIDKDQDGKVSEDELKQWIAHIAIVSQQQVTNKRWAGVNPMSIDPLPWKVYIENSYGKEEDRMKDSATVEDYTRIVRQDKRRWDAADQNADGALSKEEFFDFLNPEDKVHMKAAIIEVILRF
;
A
#
# COMPACT_ATOMS: atom_id res chain seq x y z
N MET A 1 -46.41 -22.71 37.65
CA MET A 1 -44.97 -22.57 38.00
C MET A 1 -44.15 -23.44 37.04
N ARG A 2 -43.37 -22.86 36.11
CA ARG A 2 -42.08 -23.38 35.63
C ARG A 2 -41.47 -22.46 34.54
N PHE A 3 -40.43 -21.76 34.99
CA PHE A 3 -39.21 -21.24 34.36
C PHE A 3 -39.09 -20.95 32.86
N ARG A 4 -38.56 -19.73 32.62
CA ARG A 4 -37.96 -19.16 31.40
C ARG A 4 -36.89 -20.06 30.78
N PHE A 5 -36.77 -20.06 29.45
CA PHE A 5 -35.45 -20.06 28.78
C PHE A 5 -35.52 -19.23 27.50
N GLN A 6 -34.67 -18.23 27.46
CA GLN A 6 -34.52 -17.23 26.43
C GLN A 6 -33.30 -17.67 25.61
N THR A 7 -33.52 -18.12 24.38
CA THR A 7 -32.40 -18.41 23.45
C THR A 7 -32.46 -17.41 22.31
N VAL A 8 -31.77 -16.29 22.51
CA VAL A 8 -31.37 -15.40 21.43
C VAL A 8 -30.09 -15.99 20.85
N THR A 9 -30.18 -16.59 19.68
CA THR A 9 -29.00 -16.93 18.86
C THR A 9 -29.13 -16.17 17.55
N CYS A 10 -28.61 -14.94 17.56
CA CYS A 10 -28.40 -14.15 16.37
C CYS A 10 -26.95 -14.40 15.92
N PHE A 11 -26.75 -15.38 15.04
CA PHE A 11 -25.46 -15.54 14.34
C PHE A 11 -25.47 -14.59 13.14
N VAL A 12 -24.94 -13.39 13.34
CA VAL A 12 -24.59 -12.48 12.24
C VAL A 12 -23.12 -12.70 11.92
N LEU A 13 -22.85 -13.70 11.07
CA LEU A 13 -21.55 -13.89 10.44
C LEU A 13 -21.48 -12.94 9.23
N ILE A 14 -21.01 -11.72 9.45
CA ILE A 14 -20.61 -10.83 8.35
C ILE A 14 -19.26 -11.35 7.86
N ALA A 15 -19.29 -12.22 6.85
CA ALA A 15 -18.10 -12.56 6.08
C ALA A 15 -17.74 -11.34 5.21
N LEU A 16 -17.00 -10.39 5.79
CA LEU A 16 -16.27 -9.37 5.03
C LEU A 16 -15.20 -10.09 4.21
N HIS A 17 -15.57 -10.56 3.02
CA HIS A 17 -14.60 -10.97 2.00
C HIS A 17 -13.92 -9.71 1.47
N VAL A 18 -12.96 -9.21 2.24
CA VAL A 18 -11.99 -8.21 1.77
C VAL A 18 -11.08 -8.94 0.78
N HIS A 19 -11.49 -8.97 -0.48
CA HIS A 19 -10.58 -9.40 -1.55
C HIS A 19 -9.48 -8.34 -1.65
N SER A 20 -8.33 -8.65 -1.09
CA SER A 20 -7.11 -7.88 -1.33
C SER A 20 -6.80 -7.99 -2.82
N LYS A 21 -6.87 -6.86 -3.55
CA LYS A 21 -6.52 -6.87 -4.98
C LYS A 21 -5.08 -7.42 -5.14
N PRO A 22 -4.81 -8.23 -6.18
CA PRO A 22 -3.47 -8.74 -6.46
C PRO A 22 -2.45 -7.60 -6.51
N HIS A 23 -1.20 -7.86 -6.18
CA HIS A 23 -0.17 -6.83 -6.14
C HIS A 23 0.06 -6.32 -7.57
N SER A 24 -0.59 -5.21 -7.93
CA SER A 24 -0.34 -4.52 -9.19
C SER A 24 0.97 -3.79 -9.07
N GLU A 25 1.81 -3.89 -10.10
CA GLU A 25 3.02 -3.09 -10.22
C GLU A 25 2.70 -1.62 -9.94
N ALA A 26 3.29 -1.07 -8.88
CA ALA A 26 3.28 0.36 -8.67
C ALA A 26 4.15 0.96 -9.78
N LYS A 27 3.55 1.79 -10.66
CA LYS A 27 4.34 2.64 -11.54
C LYS A 27 5.30 3.45 -10.69
N SER A 28 6.60 3.38 -10.99
CA SER A 28 7.61 4.11 -10.24
C SER A 28 7.29 5.61 -10.28
N ARG A 29 7.45 6.29 -9.13
CA ARG A 29 7.26 7.75 -9.07
C ARG A 29 8.26 8.50 -9.95
N GLU A 30 9.40 7.88 -10.26
CA GLU A 30 10.47 8.43 -11.08
C GLU A 30 10.16 8.39 -12.59
N GLU A 31 9.36 7.42 -13.07
CA GLU A 31 8.99 7.31 -14.50
C GLU A 31 7.92 8.29 -14.95
N ILE A 32 7.34 9.08 -14.04
CA ILE A 32 6.44 10.15 -14.44
C ILE A 32 7.32 11.35 -14.82
N GLU A 33 7.74 11.41 -16.09
CA GLU A 33 8.34 12.62 -16.64
C GLU A 33 7.37 13.79 -16.46
N HIS A 34 7.72 14.71 -15.58
CA HIS A 34 6.93 15.89 -15.32
C HIS A 34 7.47 17.06 -16.17
N PHE A 35 6.73 17.33 -17.24
CA PHE A 35 6.73 18.57 -18.01
C PHE A 35 8.07 18.99 -18.64
N ALA A 36 8.59 18.17 -19.56
CA ALA A 36 9.60 18.66 -20.51
C ALA A 36 9.11 19.86 -21.36
N ASP A 37 7.79 20.06 -21.45
CA ASP A 37 7.18 21.00 -22.40
C ASP A 37 6.56 22.28 -21.79
N ASP A 38 6.22 22.34 -20.49
CA ASP A 38 5.61 23.55 -19.89
C ASP A 38 5.73 23.63 -18.33
N PRO A 39 6.57 24.54 -17.79
CA PRO A 39 6.75 24.74 -16.35
C PRO A 39 5.54 25.31 -15.58
N GLU A 40 4.54 25.89 -16.25
CA GLU A 40 3.38 26.54 -15.59
C GLU A 40 2.18 25.59 -15.40
N ARG A 41 2.25 24.36 -15.89
CA ARG A 41 1.13 23.42 -15.86
C ARG A 41 1.05 22.65 -14.54
N HIS A 42 0.17 23.10 -13.64
CA HIS A 42 -0.11 22.43 -12.37
C HIS A 42 -1.18 21.33 -12.50
N ASP A 43 -0.84 20.08 -12.15
CA ASP A 43 -1.84 19.05 -11.86
C ASP A 43 -2.22 19.13 -10.37
N VAL A 44 -3.33 19.81 -10.12
CA VAL A 44 -3.88 20.03 -8.77
C VAL A 44 -4.01 18.72 -7.99
N ASN A 45 -4.41 17.63 -8.64
CA ASN A 45 -4.62 16.35 -7.95
C ASN A 45 -3.28 15.68 -7.60
N PHE A 46 -2.28 15.81 -8.47
CA PHE A 46 -0.92 15.37 -8.19
C PHE A 46 -0.29 16.18 -7.06
N ASP A 47 -0.36 17.51 -7.12
CA ASP A 47 0.19 18.41 -6.11
C ASP A 47 -0.43 18.15 -4.73
N HIS A 48 -1.76 17.96 -4.68
CA HIS A 48 -2.44 17.55 -3.45
C HIS A 48 -1.94 16.20 -2.93
N THR A 49 -1.74 15.23 -3.83
CA THR A 49 -1.26 13.88 -3.45
C THR A 49 0.19 13.91 -2.97
N ALA A 50 1.06 14.69 -3.61
CA ALA A 50 2.45 14.85 -3.22
C ALA A 50 2.58 15.57 -1.86
N PHE A 51 1.75 16.59 -1.61
CA PHE A 51 1.80 17.40 -0.40
C PHE A 51 1.11 16.76 0.82
N LEU A 52 -0.04 16.10 0.60
CA LEU A 52 -0.85 15.54 1.68
C LEU A 52 -0.61 14.03 1.87
N GLY A 53 -0.14 13.34 0.84
CA GLY A 53 -0.15 11.88 0.77
C GLY A 53 -1.45 11.35 0.16
N SER A 54 -1.41 10.14 -0.41
CA SER A 54 -2.49 9.60 -1.26
C SER A 54 -3.83 9.40 -0.53
N GLU A 55 -3.81 9.09 0.76
CA GLU A 55 -5.03 8.88 1.55
C GLU A 55 -5.57 10.19 2.10
N ALA A 56 -4.71 11.05 2.65
CA ALA A 56 -5.13 12.37 3.13
C ALA A 56 -5.61 13.25 1.97
N ALA A 57 -5.01 13.19 0.78
CA ALA A 57 -5.51 13.92 -0.39
C ALA A 57 -6.97 13.55 -0.73
N LYS A 58 -7.33 12.26 -0.65
CA LYS A 58 -8.72 11.79 -0.86
C LYS A 58 -9.68 12.27 0.23
N GLU A 59 -9.21 12.42 1.45
CA GLU A 59 -10.01 12.98 2.55
C GLU A 59 -10.20 14.50 2.38
N TYR A 60 -9.16 15.22 1.95
CA TYR A 60 -9.19 16.66 1.76
C TYR A 60 -10.01 17.07 0.53
N ALA A 61 -10.07 16.23 -0.51
CA ALA A 61 -10.97 16.43 -1.66
C ALA A 61 -12.45 16.49 -1.26
N LYS A 62 -12.83 16.01 -0.07
CA LYS A 62 -14.20 16.01 0.45
C LYS A 62 -14.51 17.20 1.37
N LEU A 63 -13.53 18.04 1.68
CA LEU A 63 -13.66 19.15 2.62
C LEU A 63 -14.08 20.44 1.91
N THR A 64 -14.78 21.33 2.63
CA THR A 64 -15.04 22.69 2.11
C THR A 64 -13.75 23.52 2.09
N PRO A 65 -13.69 24.61 1.29
CA PRO A 65 -12.50 25.47 1.21
C PRO A 65 -12.03 26.01 2.58
N GLU A 66 -12.96 26.29 3.50
CA GLU A 66 -12.68 26.77 4.86
C GLU A 66 -12.03 25.68 5.71
N GLN A 67 -12.56 24.45 5.64
CA GLN A 67 -12.03 23.30 6.37
C GLN A 67 -10.65 22.89 5.84
N SER A 68 -10.46 22.93 4.52
CA SER A 68 -9.17 22.68 3.87
C SER A 68 -8.13 23.72 4.31
N ARG A 69 -8.51 25.00 4.42
CA ARG A 69 -7.62 26.05 4.95
C ARG A 69 -7.20 25.82 6.38
N GLU A 70 -8.12 25.47 7.28
CA GLU A 70 -7.77 25.20 8.69
C GLU A 70 -6.84 23.99 8.80
N LYS A 71 -7.13 22.91 8.09
CA LYS A 71 -6.25 21.74 8.06
C LYS A 71 -4.88 22.02 7.43
N LEU A 72 -4.81 22.88 6.40
CA LEU A 72 -3.55 23.30 5.80
C LEU A 72 -2.71 24.12 6.78
N LYS A 73 -3.32 24.98 7.61
CA LYS A 73 -2.61 25.70 8.67
C LYS A 73 -1.97 24.75 9.69
N GLU A 74 -2.66 23.68 10.06
CA GLU A 74 -2.10 22.65 10.95
C GLU A 74 -0.91 21.93 10.31
N ILE A 75 -0.99 21.64 9.01
CA ILE A 75 0.11 21.03 8.27
C ILE A 75 1.30 21.99 8.19
N VAL A 76 1.09 23.26 7.84
CA VAL A 76 2.17 24.26 7.77
C VAL A 76 2.93 24.35 9.10
N ARG A 77 2.23 24.30 10.24
CA ARG A 77 2.87 24.25 11.57
C ARG A 77 3.67 22.98 11.86
N LYS A 78 3.37 21.87 11.18
CA LYS A 78 4.15 20.62 11.27
C LYS A 78 5.38 20.64 10.35
N ILE A 79 5.33 21.44 9.29
CA ILE A 79 6.42 21.60 8.33
C ILE A 79 7.46 22.58 8.88
N ASP A 80 7.00 23.70 9.40
CA ASP A 80 7.80 24.75 10.05
C ASP A 80 8.43 24.22 11.34
N LYS A 81 9.65 23.68 11.22
CA LYS A 81 10.39 23.04 12.32
C LYS A 81 11.17 24.06 13.13
N ASP A 82 11.66 25.11 12.48
CA ASP A 82 12.40 26.18 13.13
C ASP A 82 11.49 27.26 13.77
N GLN A 83 10.18 27.16 13.51
CA GLN A 83 9.13 28.02 14.05
C GLN A 83 9.31 29.49 13.64
N ASP A 84 9.92 29.74 12.48
CA ASP A 84 10.11 31.09 11.94
C ASP A 84 8.83 31.68 11.33
N GLY A 85 7.75 30.88 11.26
CA GLY A 85 6.45 31.26 10.73
C GLY A 85 6.36 31.18 9.20
N LYS A 86 7.38 30.63 8.54
CA LYS A 86 7.44 30.39 7.09
C LYS A 86 7.73 28.91 6.84
N VAL A 87 7.69 28.54 5.57
CA VAL A 87 8.10 27.21 5.12
C VAL A 87 9.24 27.42 4.15
N SER A 88 10.43 27.01 4.56
CA SER A 88 11.60 27.01 3.69
C SER A 88 11.52 25.86 2.66
N GLU A 89 12.30 25.96 1.58
CA GLU A 89 12.40 24.90 0.57
C GLU A 89 12.88 23.58 1.18
N ASP A 90 13.83 23.65 2.14
CA ASP A 90 14.39 22.47 2.79
C ASP A 90 13.35 21.76 3.67
N GLU A 91 12.58 22.52 4.45
CA GLU A 91 11.48 21.96 5.26
C GLU A 91 10.40 21.33 4.40
N LEU A 92 10.05 21.96 3.28
CA LEU A 92 9.07 21.40 2.34
C LEU A 92 9.57 20.10 1.72
N LYS A 93 10.85 20.03 1.31
CA LYS A 93 11.47 18.80 0.82
C LYS A 93 11.45 17.68 1.86
N GLN A 94 11.85 18.00 3.09
CA GLN A 94 11.80 17.05 4.21
C GLN A 94 10.38 16.56 4.49
N TRP A 95 9.39 17.45 4.42
CA TRP A 95 7.98 17.12 4.61
C TRP A 95 7.47 16.16 3.53
N ILE A 96 7.73 16.47 2.25
CA ILE A 96 7.31 15.61 1.14
C ILE A 96 7.92 14.21 1.27
N ALA A 97 9.22 14.13 1.59
CA ALA A 97 9.89 12.85 1.85
C ALA A 97 9.27 12.09 3.03
N HIS A 98 8.99 12.78 4.14
CA HIS A 98 8.32 12.19 5.29
C HIS A 98 6.92 11.65 4.95
N ILE A 99 6.11 12.45 4.26
CA ILE A 99 4.76 12.08 3.85
C ILE A 99 4.77 10.90 2.88
N ALA A 100 5.76 10.80 1.98
CA ALA A 100 5.92 9.64 1.12
C ALA A 100 6.09 8.35 1.95
N ILE A 101 7.01 8.33 2.91
CA ILE A 101 7.27 7.17 3.78
C ILE A 101 6.02 6.83 4.61
N VAL A 102 5.38 7.83 5.23
CA VAL A 102 4.17 7.62 6.04
C VAL A 102 3.04 7.05 5.18
N SER A 103 2.86 7.55 3.95
CA SER A 103 1.84 7.04 3.03
C SER A 103 2.11 5.59 2.64
N GLN A 104 3.36 5.24 2.32
CA GLN A 104 3.75 3.85 2.03
C GLN A 104 3.50 2.93 3.23
N GLN A 105 3.81 3.38 4.45
CA GLN A 105 3.55 2.62 5.68
C GLN A 105 2.06 2.40 5.90
N GLN A 106 1.23 3.42 5.66
CA GLN A 106 -0.22 3.28 5.77
C GLN A 106 -0.79 2.28 4.76
N VAL A 107 -0.34 2.33 3.51
CA VAL A 107 -0.73 1.35 2.47
C VAL A 107 -0.29 -0.05 2.86
N THR A 108 0.95 -0.19 3.33
CA THR A 108 1.51 -1.47 3.81
C THR A 108 0.70 -2.02 4.98
N ASN A 109 0.39 -1.20 5.98
CA ASN A 109 -0.41 -1.59 7.14
C ASN A 109 -1.81 -2.08 6.74
N LYS A 110 -2.49 -1.36 5.84
CA LYS A 110 -3.82 -1.75 5.35
C LYS A 110 -3.75 -3.08 4.60
N ARG A 111 -2.74 -3.24 3.73
CA ARG A 111 -2.57 -4.45 2.93
C ARG A 111 -2.19 -5.65 3.79
N TRP A 112 -1.28 -5.48 4.74
CA TRP A 112 -0.91 -6.48 5.74
C TRP A 112 -2.14 -6.98 6.50
N ALA A 113 -2.96 -6.06 7.04
CA ALA A 113 -4.18 -6.44 7.75
C ALA A 113 -5.18 -7.19 6.86
N GLY A 114 -5.25 -6.86 5.56
CA GLY A 114 -6.11 -7.53 4.59
C GLY A 114 -5.66 -8.94 4.23
N VAL A 115 -4.35 -9.19 4.13
CA VAL A 115 -3.79 -10.51 3.76
C VAL A 115 -3.43 -11.37 4.98
N ASN A 116 -3.41 -10.79 6.18
CA ASN A 116 -3.05 -11.46 7.43
C ASN A 116 -4.12 -11.25 8.53
N PRO A 117 -5.36 -11.71 8.32
CA PRO A 117 -6.43 -11.56 9.31
C PRO A 117 -6.14 -12.31 10.63
N MET A 118 -5.29 -13.34 10.58
CA MET A 118 -4.88 -14.11 11.75
C MET A 118 -3.69 -13.49 12.51
N SER A 119 -3.17 -12.35 12.06
CA SER A 119 -2.02 -11.67 12.68
C SER A 119 -0.80 -12.59 12.90
N ILE A 120 -0.51 -13.44 11.91
CA ILE A 120 0.65 -14.34 11.90
C ILE A 120 1.90 -13.51 11.60
N ASP A 121 2.93 -13.61 12.44
CA ASP A 121 4.19 -12.89 12.26
C ASP A 121 5.36 -13.83 12.59
N PRO A 122 6.23 -14.19 11.62
CA PRO A 122 6.25 -13.73 10.23
C PRO A 122 5.18 -14.41 9.34
N LEU A 123 4.67 -13.71 8.32
CA LEU A 123 3.59 -14.17 7.44
C LEU A 123 4.11 -15.19 6.42
N PRO A 124 3.67 -16.46 6.41
CA PRO A 124 4.15 -17.45 5.44
C PRO A 124 3.63 -17.21 4.02
N TRP A 125 4.46 -17.51 3.00
CA TRP A 125 4.10 -17.35 1.58
C TRP A 125 2.75 -17.99 1.20
N LYS A 126 2.49 -19.21 1.69
CA LYS A 126 1.25 -19.95 1.40
C LYS A 126 0.00 -19.19 1.87
N VAL A 127 0.08 -18.58 3.05
CA VAL A 127 -1.01 -17.79 3.64
C VAL A 127 -1.23 -16.51 2.82
N TYR A 128 -0.14 -15.84 2.42
CA TYR A 128 -0.23 -14.67 1.55
C TYR A 128 -0.92 -14.97 0.21
N ILE A 129 -0.52 -16.04 -0.48
CA ILE A 129 -1.10 -16.42 -1.77
C ILE A 129 -2.58 -16.79 -1.65
N GLU A 130 -2.92 -17.61 -0.65
CA GLU A 130 -4.32 -18.03 -0.46
C GLU A 130 -5.22 -16.84 -0.15
N ASN A 131 -4.77 -15.91 0.71
CA ASN A 131 -5.55 -14.72 1.07
C ASN A 131 -5.57 -13.64 -0.03
N SER A 132 -4.55 -13.57 -0.88
CA SER A 132 -4.47 -12.56 -1.96
C SER A 132 -5.12 -13.02 -3.26
N TYR A 133 -5.01 -14.30 -3.61
CA TYR A 133 -5.43 -14.83 -4.90
C TYR A 133 -6.54 -15.88 -4.79
N GLY A 134 -6.85 -16.35 -3.58
CA GLY A 134 -7.76 -17.47 -3.34
C GLY A 134 -7.02 -18.82 -3.35
N LYS A 135 -7.76 -19.89 -3.05
CA LYS A 135 -7.21 -21.25 -3.05
C LYS A 135 -6.76 -21.65 -4.45
N GLU A 136 -5.57 -22.21 -4.52
CA GLU A 136 -4.95 -22.71 -5.75
C GLU A 136 -5.87 -23.70 -6.50
N GLU A 137 -6.52 -24.60 -5.76
CA GLU A 137 -7.46 -25.60 -6.28
C GLU A 137 -8.64 -24.97 -7.04
N ASP A 138 -9.09 -23.78 -6.65
CA ASP A 138 -10.20 -23.09 -7.30
C ASP A 138 -9.74 -22.34 -8.56
N ARG A 139 -8.49 -21.87 -8.60
CA ARG A 139 -7.89 -21.21 -9.77
C ARG A 139 -7.45 -22.21 -10.84
N MET A 140 -7.00 -23.40 -10.45
CA MET A 140 -6.59 -24.46 -11.37
C MET A 140 -7.74 -25.10 -12.15
N LYS A 141 -9.01 -24.82 -11.78
CA LYS A 141 -10.20 -25.34 -12.48
C LYS A 141 -10.51 -24.61 -13.79
N ASP A 142 -10.05 -23.36 -13.94
CA ASP A 142 -10.33 -22.54 -15.11
C ASP A 142 -9.08 -22.38 -15.99
N SER A 143 -8.96 -23.23 -17.01
CA SER A 143 -7.78 -23.30 -17.89
C SER A 143 -7.38 -21.98 -18.55
N ALA A 144 -8.33 -21.04 -18.74
CA ALA A 144 -8.05 -19.74 -19.34
C ALA A 144 -7.34 -18.79 -18.38
N THR A 145 -7.47 -18.98 -17.07
CA THR A 145 -6.84 -18.13 -16.04
C THR A 145 -5.64 -18.78 -15.35
N VAL A 146 -5.36 -20.07 -15.59
CA VAL A 146 -4.21 -20.79 -15.02
C VAL A 146 -2.88 -20.18 -15.44
N GLU A 147 -2.71 -19.82 -16.71
CA GLU A 147 -1.44 -19.31 -17.21
C GLU A 147 -1.12 -17.93 -16.62
N ASP A 148 -2.12 -17.04 -16.57
CA ASP A 148 -2.01 -15.73 -15.92
C ASP A 148 -1.77 -15.83 -14.42
N TYR A 149 -2.49 -16.73 -13.73
CA TYR A 149 -2.30 -17.01 -12.31
C TYR A 149 -0.88 -17.50 -12.03
N THR A 150 -0.41 -18.50 -12.78
CA THR A 150 0.93 -19.08 -12.61
C THR A 150 2.02 -18.05 -12.88
N ARG A 151 1.83 -17.18 -13.88
CA ARG A 151 2.75 -16.09 -14.19
C ARG A 151 2.85 -15.10 -13.02
N ILE A 152 1.72 -14.60 -12.54
CA ILE A 152 1.66 -13.62 -11.45
C ILE A 152 2.23 -14.21 -10.15
N VAL A 153 1.86 -15.45 -9.79
CA VAL A 153 2.36 -16.13 -8.58
C VAL A 153 3.88 -16.33 -8.65
N ARG A 154 4.42 -16.71 -9.81
CA ARG A 154 5.87 -16.86 -9.99
C ARG A 154 6.58 -15.53 -9.84
N GLN A 155 6.01 -14.45 -10.34
CA GLN A 155 6.56 -13.09 -10.22
C GLN A 155 6.55 -12.61 -8.77
N ASP A 156 5.42 -12.75 -8.08
CA ASP A 156 5.32 -12.42 -6.65
C ASP A 156 6.26 -13.28 -5.82
N LYS A 157 6.44 -14.57 -6.14
CA LYS A 157 7.35 -15.45 -5.40
C LYS A 157 8.79 -14.96 -5.49
N ARG A 158 9.23 -14.51 -6.67
CA ARG A 158 10.58 -13.94 -6.82
C ARG A 158 10.78 -12.68 -6.00
N ARG A 159 9.79 -11.78 -5.99
CA ARG A 159 9.81 -10.58 -5.15
C ARG A 159 9.80 -10.94 -3.67
N TRP A 160 9.01 -11.93 -3.30
CA TRP A 160 8.95 -12.45 -1.93
C TRP A 160 10.31 -12.96 -1.48
N ASP A 161 10.95 -13.81 -2.29
CA ASP A 161 12.27 -14.38 -1.97
C ASP A 161 13.38 -13.33 -1.94
N ALA A 162 13.22 -12.22 -2.67
CA ALA A 162 14.14 -11.09 -2.60
C ALA A 162 13.94 -10.24 -1.32
N ALA A 163 12.70 -10.13 -0.84
CA ALA A 163 12.36 -9.40 0.37
C ALA A 163 12.69 -10.20 1.65
N ASP A 164 12.61 -11.53 1.57
CA ASP A 164 12.97 -12.46 2.63
C ASP A 164 14.49 -12.51 2.83
N GLN A 165 15.02 -11.60 3.66
CA GLN A 165 16.47 -11.49 3.86
C GLN A 165 17.03 -12.59 4.76
N ASN A 166 16.20 -13.13 5.64
CA ASN A 166 16.59 -14.20 6.58
C ASN A 166 16.39 -15.61 5.98
N ALA A 167 15.74 -15.71 4.82
CA ALA A 167 15.42 -16.92 4.08
C ALA A 167 14.57 -17.93 4.89
N ASP A 168 13.68 -17.44 5.76
CA ASP A 168 12.81 -18.28 6.58
C ASP A 168 11.52 -18.73 5.85
N GLY A 169 11.31 -18.24 4.63
CA GLY A 169 10.15 -18.56 3.78
C GLY A 169 8.87 -17.81 4.16
N ALA A 170 8.96 -16.88 5.11
CA ALA A 170 7.92 -15.97 5.55
C ALA A 170 8.43 -14.52 5.43
N LEU A 171 7.55 -13.53 5.57
CA LEU A 171 7.96 -12.13 5.67
C LEU A 171 7.49 -11.56 6.99
N SER A 172 8.41 -10.94 7.72
CA SER A 172 8.07 -9.97 8.76
C SER A 172 7.34 -8.77 8.15
N LYS A 173 6.79 -7.91 9.00
CA LYS A 173 6.09 -6.70 8.53
C LYS A 173 7.02 -5.73 7.83
N GLU A 174 8.28 -5.66 8.26
CA GLU A 174 9.33 -4.85 7.65
C GLU A 174 9.73 -5.39 6.27
N GLU A 175 9.91 -6.71 6.13
CA GLU A 175 10.20 -7.32 4.83
C GLU A 175 8.99 -7.23 3.90
N PHE A 176 7.76 -7.31 4.43
CA PHE A 176 6.55 -7.07 3.65
C PHE A 176 6.43 -5.61 3.17
N PHE A 177 6.95 -4.64 3.92
CA PHE A 177 7.06 -3.25 3.45
C PHE A 177 8.00 -3.19 2.23
N ASP A 178 9.15 -3.86 2.30
CA ASP A 178 10.12 -3.90 1.21
C ASP A 178 9.58 -4.65 -0.02
N PHE A 179 8.80 -5.72 0.19
CA PHE A 179 8.06 -6.42 -0.85
C PHE A 179 7.06 -5.51 -1.60
N LEU A 180 6.40 -4.59 -0.89
CA LEU A 180 5.42 -3.67 -1.49
C LEU A 180 6.03 -2.41 -2.11
N ASN A 181 7.22 -2.00 -1.66
CA ASN A 181 7.93 -0.81 -2.13
C ASN A 181 9.36 -1.20 -2.58
N PRO A 182 9.49 -2.12 -3.56
CA PRO A 182 10.77 -2.69 -3.92
C PRO A 182 11.70 -1.66 -4.60
N GLU A 183 11.16 -0.61 -5.22
CA GLU A 183 11.90 0.47 -5.88
C GLU A 183 12.86 1.21 -4.94
N ASP A 184 12.48 1.35 -3.68
CA ASP A 184 13.24 2.09 -2.67
C ASP A 184 14.38 1.24 -2.06
N LYS A 185 14.49 -0.03 -2.46
CA LYS A 185 15.33 -1.03 -1.79
C LYS A 185 16.36 -1.64 -2.72
N VAL A 186 17.63 -1.42 -2.40
CA VAL A 186 18.77 -1.90 -3.20
C VAL A 186 18.73 -3.42 -3.43
N HIS A 187 18.39 -4.19 -2.38
CA HIS A 187 18.33 -5.65 -2.45
C HIS A 187 17.17 -6.18 -3.33
N MET A 188 16.13 -5.36 -3.56
CA MET A 188 14.97 -5.72 -4.38
C MET A 188 15.16 -5.38 -5.86
N LYS A 189 16.11 -4.49 -6.21
CA LYS A 189 16.31 -4.00 -7.59
C LYS A 189 16.48 -5.11 -8.61
N ALA A 190 17.25 -6.15 -8.28
CA ALA A 190 17.45 -7.29 -9.18
C ALA A 190 16.14 -8.02 -9.51
N ALA A 191 15.23 -8.17 -8.54
CA ALA A 191 13.94 -8.82 -8.74
C ALA A 191 12.98 -7.98 -9.59
N ILE A 192 13.08 -6.64 -9.53
CA ILE A 192 12.25 -5.71 -10.30
C ILE A 192 12.77 -5.55 -11.74
N ILE A 193 14.08 -5.42 -11.93
CA ILE A 193 14.67 -5.17 -13.26
C ILE A 193 14.31 -6.29 -14.23
N GLU A 194 14.36 -7.56 -13.78
CA GLU A 194 14.00 -8.69 -14.63
C GLU A 194 12.50 -8.77 -14.95
N VAL A 195 11.65 -8.16 -14.11
CA VAL A 195 10.22 -7.99 -14.38
C VAL A 195 9.99 -6.95 -15.46
N ILE A 196 10.66 -5.79 -15.35
CA ILE A 196 10.49 -4.66 -16.28
C ILE A 196 11.06 -4.99 -17.67
N LEU A 197 12.19 -5.70 -17.74
CA LEU A 197 12.86 -6.06 -19.01
C LEU A 197 12.18 -7.18 -19.82
N ARG A 198 11.00 -7.66 -19.39
CA ARG A 198 10.24 -8.71 -20.11
C ARG A 198 9.02 -8.18 -20.88
N PHE A 199 8.86 -6.87 -20.97
CA PHE A 199 7.99 -6.18 -21.93
C PHE A 199 8.78 -5.79 -23.19
#